data_AF-A0A916N4P3-F1
#
_entry.id   AF-A0A916N4P3-F1
#
_cell.length_a   1.000
_cell.length_b   1.000
_cell.length_c   1.000
_cell.angle_alpha   90.00
_cell.angle_beta   90.00
_cell.angle_gamma   90.00
#
_symmetry.space_group_name_H-M   'P 1'
#
loop_
_entity.id
_entity.type
_entity.pdbx_description
1 polymer ?
#
loop_
_entity_poly.entity_id
_entity_poly.type
_entity_poly.pdbx_seq_one_letter_code
_entity_poly.pdbx_strand_id
1 'polypeptide(L)'
;MKNYVVGIHAIFEHNLKLFTVTAENEYEAVKAAMVESCDSEEDKQYEIDHQNSDYYPDSYDELNNVYEEMAFSVIEVGSFLLNN
;
A
#
# COMPACT_ATOMS: atom_id res chain seq x y z
N MET A 1 1.89 15.45 5.78
CA MET A 1 2.18 14.19 5.06
C MET A 1 3.52 13.66 5.51
N LYS A 2 3.67 12.34 5.57
CA LYS A 2 4.86 11.60 5.97
C LYS A 2 5.35 10.73 4.81
N ASN A 3 6.61 10.33 4.84
CA ASN A 3 7.18 9.42 3.85
C ASN A 3 7.11 7.99 4.35
N TYR A 4 6.76 7.08 3.46
CA TYR A 4 6.66 5.66 3.75
C TYR A 4 7.39 4.84 2.68
N VAL A 5 7.92 3.70 3.09
CA VAL A 5 8.24 2.60 2.18
C VAL A 5 7.18 1.54 2.40
N VAL A 6 6.50 1.16 1.32
CA VAL A 6 5.51 0.09 1.31
C VAL A 6 6.04 -1.05 0.46
N GLY A 7 6.16 -2.24 1.05
CA GLY A 7 6.46 -3.46 0.33
C GLY A 7 5.21 -4.29 0.13
N ILE A 8 4.95 -4.74 -1.10
CA ILE A 8 3.84 -5.61 -1.46
C ILE A 8 4.40 -6.86 -2.13
N HIS A 9 4.08 -8.02 -1.57
CA HIS A 9 4.40 -9.29 -2.19
C HIS A 9 3.25 -9.73 -3.09
N ALA A 10 3.43 -9.55 -4.41
CA ALA A 10 2.41 -9.89 -5.38
C ALA A 10 2.20 -11.41 -5.44
N ILE A 11 0.97 -11.85 -5.14
CA ILE A 11 0.60 -13.28 -5.03
C ILE A 11 0.94 -14.04 -6.31
N PHE A 12 0.59 -13.49 -7.47
CA PHE A 12 0.67 -14.18 -8.75
C PHE A 12 2.06 -14.16 -9.38
N GLU A 13 2.85 -13.11 -9.10
CA GLU A 13 4.15 -12.91 -9.72
C GLU A 13 5.32 -13.40 -8.85
N HIS A 14 5.05 -13.73 -7.57
CA HIS A 14 6.06 -14.06 -6.57
C HIS A 14 7.19 -13.01 -6.46
N ASN A 15 6.85 -11.75 -6.74
CA ASN A 15 7.77 -10.63 -6.72
C ASN A 15 7.44 -9.69 -5.55
N LEU A 16 8.48 -9.22 -4.87
CA LEU A 16 8.38 -8.13 -3.92
C LEU A 16 8.51 -6.80 -4.67
N LYS A 17 7.43 -6.01 -4.71
CA LYS A 17 7.43 -4.63 -5.21
C LYS A 17 7.58 -3.67 -4.02
N LEU A 18 8.48 -2.68 -4.13
CA LEU A 18 8.73 -1.68 -3.09
C LEU A 18 8.38 -0.29 -3.62
N PHE A 19 7.57 0.45 -2.88
CA PHE A 19 7.09 1.78 -3.26
C PHE A 19 7.46 2.81 -2.19
N THR A 20 7.97 3.96 -2.64
CA THR A 20 8.09 5.14 -1.78
C THR A 20 6.83 5.98 -1.93
N VAL A 21 6.06 6.13 -0.86
CA VAL A 21 4.76 6.82 -0.87
C VAL A 21 4.77 7.97 0.12
N THR A 22 4.16 9.09 -0.26
CA THR A 22 3.89 10.20 0.66
C THR A 22 2.41 10.22 0.99
N ALA A 23 2.06 10.01 2.26
CA ALA A 23 0.67 9.87 2.71
C ALA A 23 0.43 10.49 4.09
N GLU A 24 -0.82 10.56 4.53
CA GLU A 24 -1.16 11.08 5.86
C GLU A 24 -0.82 10.09 6.98
N ASN A 25 -1.07 8.81 6.74
CA ASN A 25 -0.90 7.70 7.68
C ASN A 25 -0.51 6.42 6.91
N GLU A 26 -0.25 5.34 7.64
CA GLU A 26 0.13 4.03 7.08
C GLU A 26 -0.95 3.41 6.19
N TYR A 27 -2.22 3.56 6.56
CA TYR A 27 -3.36 3.04 5.81
C TYR A 27 -3.46 3.69 4.40
N GLU A 28 -3.38 5.02 4.33
CA GLU A 28 -3.35 5.74 3.05
C GLU A 28 -2.09 5.44 2.24
N ALA A 29 -0.96 5.15 2.91
CA ALA A 29 0.27 4.74 2.22
C ALA A 29 0.09 3.38 1.52
N VAL A 30 -0.51 2.40 2.20
CA VAL A 30 -0.76 1.08 1.62
C VAL A 30 -1.76 1.14 0.49
N LYS A 31 -2.87 1.87 0.63
CA LYS A 31 -3.86 2.07 -0.44
C LYS A 31 -3.24 2.60 -1.72
N ALA A 32 -2.40 3.63 -1.62
CA ALA A 32 -1.70 4.16 -2.77
C ALA A 32 -0.71 3.16 -3.39
N ALA A 33 0.03 2.42 -2.55
CA ALA A 33 0.95 1.39 -3.03
C ALA A 33 0.24 0.21 -3.70
N MET A 34 -0.97 -0.16 -3.25
CA MET A 34 -1.78 -1.21 -3.87
C MET A 34 -2.16 -0.86 -5.30
N VAL A 35 -2.64 0.37 -5.53
CA VAL A 35 -2.91 0.87 -6.89
C VAL A 35 -1.62 0.83 -7.73
N GLU A 36 -0.50 1.34 -7.21
CA GLU A 36 0.77 1.33 -7.96
C GLU A 36 1.35 -0.08 -8.19
N SER A 37 0.89 -1.09 -7.46
CA SER A 37 1.30 -2.48 -7.64
C SER A 37 0.63 -3.18 -8.82
N CYS A 38 -0.49 -2.63 -9.30
CA CYS A 38 -1.22 -3.11 -10.46
C CYS A 38 -0.46 -2.81 -11.77
N ASP A 39 -0.36 -3.80 -12.65
CA ASP A 39 0.50 -3.73 -13.84
C ASP A 39 -0.15 -3.03 -15.04
N SER A 40 -1.47 -2.81 -15.02
CA SER A 40 -2.21 -2.14 -16.08
C SER A 40 -3.08 -1.00 -15.55
N GLU A 41 -3.37 0.00 -16.39
CA GLU A 41 -4.27 1.11 -16.04
C GLU A 41 -5.72 0.64 -15.78
N GLU A 42 -6.13 -0.47 -16.40
CA GLU A 42 -7.42 -1.10 -16.13
C GLU A 42 -7.47 -1.68 -14.71
N ASP A 43 -6.43 -2.42 -14.30
CA ASP A 43 -6.33 -2.99 -12.96
C ASP A 43 -6.20 -1.90 -11.89
N LYS A 44 -5.46 -0.81 -12.18
CA LYS A 44 -5.40 0.36 -11.30
C LYS A 44 -6.77 0.97 -11.07
N GLN A 45 -7.55 1.15 -12.14
CA GLN A 45 -8.89 1.70 -12.01
C GLN A 45 -9.82 0.75 -11.25
N TYR A 46 -9.72 -0.55 -11.48
CA TYR A 46 -10.45 -1.55 -10.72
C TYR A 46 -10.13 -1.48 -9.22
N GLU A 47 -8.85 -1.37 -8.86
CA GLU A 47 -8.42 -1.20 -7.46
C GLU A 47 -8.96 0.10 -6.86
N ILE A 48 -8.90 1.23 -7.59
CA ILE A 48 -9.49 2.50 -7.14
C ILE A 48 -11.00 2.37 -6.91
N ASP A 49 -11.72 1.71 -7.82
CA ASP A 49 -13.16 1.49 -7.69
C ASP A 49 -13.48 0.58 -6.50
N HIS A 50 -12.68 -0.45 -6.26
CA HIS A 50 -12.78 -1.32 -5.09
C HIS A 50 -12.55 -0.55 -3.78
N GLN A 51 -11.50 0.28 -3.72
CA GLN A 51 -11.18 1.14 -2.57
C GLN A 51 -12.27 2.16 -2.25
N ASN A 52 -13.07 2.56 -3.24
CA ASN A 52 -14.20 3.48 -3.06
C ASN A 52 -15.53 2.76 -2.75
N SER A 53 -15.54 1.43 -2.64
CA SER A 53 -16.75 0.66 -2.35
C SER A 53 -17.11 0.68 -0.86
N ASP A 54 -18.40 0.53 -0.54
CA ASP A 54 -18.93 0.52 0.84
C ASP A 54 -18.40 -0.63 1.73
N TYR A 55 -17.68 -1.59 1.12
CA TYR A 55 -17.15 -2.77 1.81
C TYR A 55 -15.64 -2.74 1.94
N TYR A 56 -14.98 -1.67 1.48
CA TYR A 56 -13.54 -1.56 1.63
C TYR A 56 -13.17 -1.36 3.11
N PRO A 57 -12.11 -2.03 3.60
CA PRO A 57 -11.66 -1.87 4.99
C PRO A 57 -11.40 -0.42 5.37
N ASP A 58 -11.92 0.06 6.50
CA ASP A 58 -11.75 1.44 6.96
C ASP A 58 -10.51 1.64 7.84
N SER A 59 -9.75 0.56 8.07
CA SER A 59 -8.59 0.57 8.95
C SER A 59 -7.46 -0.30 8.43
N TYR A 60 -6.24 0.02 8.88
CA TYR A 60 -5.03 -0.74 8.55
C TYR A 60 -5.12 -2.21 9.00
N ASP A 61 -5.69 -2.45 10.18
CA ASP A 61 -5.82 -3.81 10.73
C ASP A 61 -6.80 -4.66 9.92
N GLU A 62 -7.93 -4.09 9.51
CA GLU A 62 -8.90 -4.78 8.64
C GLU A 62 -8.34 -5.02 7.24
N LEU A 63 -7.53 -4.09 6.73
CA LEU A 63 -6.87 -4.23 5.44
C LEU A 63 -5.86 -5.39 5.45
N ASN A 64 -5.10 -5.58 6.54
CA ASN A 64 -4.27 -6.78 6.72
C ASN A 64 -5.08 -8.08 6.70
N ASN A 65 -6.31 -8.06 7.24
CA ASN A 65 -7.18 -9.25 7.26
C ASN A 65 -7.76 -9.56 5.88
N VAL A 66 -8.16 -8.55 5.10
CA VAL A 66 -8.71 -8.74 3.75
C VAL A 66 -7.65 -9.23 2.77
N TYR A 67 -6.42 -8.74 2.93
CA TYR A 67 -5.29 -9.09 2.07
C TYR A 67 -4.35 -10.10 2.75
N GLU A 68 -4.87 -11.01 3.58
CA GLU A 68 -4.05 -12.03 4.28
C GLU A 68 -3.21 -12.87 3.28
N GLU A 69 -3.73 -13.09 2.08
CA GLU A 69 -3.02 -13.81 1.01
C GLU A 69 -1.97 -12.93 0.29
N MET A 70 -2.06 -11.60 0.39
CA MET A 70 -1.16 -10.62 -0.21
C MET A 70 -0.36 -9.88 0.87
N ALA A 71 0.70 -10.51 1.35
CA ALA A 71 1.53 -9.92 2.39
C ALA A 71 2.06 -8.53 1.97
N PHE A 72 1.79 -7.52 2.78
CA PHE A 72 2.37 -6.19 2.64
C PHE A 72 2.99 -5.72 3.96
N SER A 73 3.91 -4.76 3.87
CA SER A 73 4.55 -4.12 5.01
C SER A 73 4.69 -2.64 4.74
N VAL A 74 4.50 -1.82 5.76
CA VAL A 74 4.67 -0.36 5.69
C VAL A 74 5.68 0.09 6.74
N ILE A 75 6.57 0.99 6.36
CA ILE A 75 7.56 1.58 7.25
C ILE A 75 7.51 3.09 7.07
N GLU A 76 7.17 3.83 8.14
CA GLU A 76 7.35 5.28 8.17
C GLU A 76 8.85 5.60 8.11
N VAL A 77 9.26 6.25 7.02
CA VAL A 77 10.61 6.79 6.91
C VAL A 77 10.58 8.17 7.56
N GLY A 78 10.95 8.20 8.84
CA GLY A 78 11.27 9.46 9.50
C GLY A 78 12.29 10.23 8.66
N SER A 79 12.26 11.56 8.70
CA SER A 79 13.40 12.33 8.21
C SER A 79 14.62 11.78 8.92
N PHE A 80 15.47 11.03 8.21
CA PHE A 80 16.82 10.70 8.62
C PHE A 80 17.48 12.06 8.86
N LEU A 81 17.33 12.60 10.06
CA LEU A 81 18.26 13.57 10.59
C LEU A 81 19.55 12.77 10.66
N LEU A 82 20.32 12.89 9.58
CA LEU A 82 21.74 12.65 9.56
C LEU A 82 22.31 13.50 10.68
N ASN A 83 22.32 12.96 11.89
CA ASN A 83 23.17 13.44 12.96
C ASN A 83 24.59 13.03 12.56
N ASN A 84 25.19 13.82 11.66
CA ASN A 84 26.62 13.85 11.40
C ASN A 84 27.09 15.30 11.50
#